data_AF-A0A9D1Z5S7-F1
#
_entry.id   AF-A0A9D1Z5S7-F1
#
_cell.length_a   1.000
_cell.length_b   1.000
_cell.length_c   1.000
_cell.angle_alpha   90.00
_cell.angle_beta   90.00
_cell.angle_gamma   90.00
#
_symmetry.space_group_name_H-M   'P 1'
#
loop_
_entity.id
_entity.type
_entity.pdbx_description
1 polymer ?
#
loop_
_entity_poly.entity_id
_entity_poly.type
_entity_poly.pdbx_seq_one_letter_code
_entity_poly.pdbx_strand_id
1 'polypeptide(L)'
;MSQTPEESHVQEDDSIPLQHDAEHEKPRNKQQSVLIYLVILFAAAFLLMALSYFMQRRTSDATIEGLRESVSAMQSVEDIQAENESLKQQVTDLQTQLSQAERELEDLQSQREHLTMQQEQLIRAMDLFWQIDEAYVRGRYSLCRTLIQQMEDSTAGSSLREYLPTESTTDTDRYAPADRYQEIYDAVT
;
A
#
# COMPACT_ATOMS: atom_id res chain seq x y z
N MET A 1 -99.36 1.63 -21.45
CA MET A 1 -100.49 1.03 -20.71
C MET A 1 -101.30 0.29 -21.75
N SER A 2 -101.51 -1.03 -21.76
CA SER A 2 -101.35 -2.07 -20.74
C SER A 2 -101.56 -3.43 -21.42
N GLN A 3 -100.89 -4.45 -20.88
CA GLN A 3 -101.32 -5.87 -20.72
C GLN A 3 -102.09 -6.60 -21.84
N THR A 4 -101.49 -7.72 -22.28
CA THR A 4 -102.05 -9.10 -22.42
C THR A 4 -103.50 -9.33 -21.94
N PRO A 5 -104.26 -10.34 -22.42
CA PRO A 5 -103.80 -11.75 -22.49
C PRO A 5 -104.52 -12.71 -23.49
N GLU A 6 -104.06 -13.98 -23.50
CA GLU A 6 -104.79 -15.28 -23.53
C GLU A 6 -105.91 -15.56 -24.56
N GLU A 7 -106.19 -16.77 -25.04
CA GLU A 7 -105.82 -18.15 -24.71
C GLU A 7 -106.33 -19.04 -25.88
N SER A 8 -105.75 -20.22 -26.07
CA SER A 8 -106.56 -21.44 -26.15
C SER A 8 -105.66 -22.68 -26.11
N HIS A 9 -105.95 -23.48 -25.11
CA HIS A 9 -105.28 -24.69 -24.67
C HIS A 9 -106.09 -25.91 -25.12
N VAL A 10 -105.43 -26.97 -25.58
CA VAL A 10 -105.89 -28.35 -25.40
C VAL A 10 -104.66 -29.23 -25.14
N GLN A 11 -104.82 -30.17 -24.20
CA GLN A 11 -103.85 -31.06 -23.60
C GLN A 11 -104.16 -32.51 -23.94
N GLU A 12 -103.12 -33.35 -24.09
CA GLU A 12 -103.09 -34.83 -24.01
C GLU A 12 -101.63 -35.22 -24.38
N ASP A 13 -100.94 -36.25 -23.90
CA ASP A 13 -101.04 -37.23 -22.81
C ASP A 13 -99.67 -37.96 -22.78
N ASP A 14 -99.32 -38.57 -21.64
CA ASP A 14 -98.43 -39.72 -21.44
C ASP A 14 -96.93 -39.79 -21.87
N SER A 15 -96.07 -39.81 -20.84
CA SER A 15 -95.19 -40.94 -20.42
C SER A 15 -94.34 -41.75 -21.45
N ILE A 16 -93.06 -41.34 -21.64
CA ILE A 16 -91.74 -42.03 -21.83
C ILE A 16 -91.66 -43.47 -22.43
N PRO A 17 -90.68 -43.78 -23.33
CA PRO A 17 -89.47 -44.48 -22.87
C PRO A 17 -88.14 -44.10 -23.57
N LEU A 18 -87.08 -44.61 -22.94
CA LEU A 18 -85.65 -44.39 -23.09
C LEU A 18 -84.98 -44.86 -24.41
N GLN A 19 -83.85 -44.18 -24.68
CA GLN A 19 -82.55 -44.70 -25.17
C GLN A 19 -82.32 -45.02 -26.66
N HIS A 20 -81.26 -44.35 -27.14
CA HIS A 20 -80.21 -44.76 -28.08
C HIS A 20 -80.59 -45.43 -29.40
N ASP A 21 -80.30 -44.75 -30.50
CA ASP A 21 -79.15 -45.18 -31.30
C ASP A 21 -78.58 -44.03 -32.14
N ALA A 22 -77.26 -44.01 -32.22
CA ALA A 22 -76.47 -43.04 -32.95
C ALA A 22 -76.27 -43.52 -34.39
N GLU A 23 -76.60 -42.68 -35.37
CA GLU A 23 -76.04 -42.81 -36.71
C GLU A 23 -75.47 -41.47 -37.17
N HIS A 24 -74.16 -41.47 -37.43
CA HIS A 24 -73.35 -40.32 -37.78
C HIS A 24 -73.05 -40.29 -39.30
N GLU A 25 -72.74 -39.08 -39.79
CA GLU A 25 -71.82 -38.73 -40.88
C GLU A 25 -72.16 -38.93 -42.38
N LYS A 26 -72.08 -37.81 -43.14
CA LYS A 26 -71.23 -37.68 -44.36
C LYS A 26 -70.98 -36.19 -44.76
N PRO A 27 -69.95 -35.85 -45.56
CA PRO A 27 -68.80 -35.10 -45.05
C PRO A 27 -68.34 -33.93 -45.94
N ARG A 28 -68.28 -32.68 -45.46
CA ARG A 28 -67.63 -31.57 -46.20
C ARG A 28 -66.74 -30.63 -45.38
N ASN A 29 -66.47 -30.94 -44.11
CA ASN A 29 -65.80 -29.99 -43.19
C ASN A 29 -64.49 -30.50 -42.55
N LYS A 30 -63.94 -31.64 -42.99
CA LYS A 30 -62.67 -32.18 -42.43
C LYS A 30 -61.44 -31.39 -42.87
N GLN A 31 -61.41 -30.85 -44.08
CA GLN A 31 -60.24 -30.10 -44.58
C GLN A 31 -60.08 -28.71 -43.93
N GLN A 32 -61.18 -27.99 -43.70
CA GLN A 32 -61.13 -26.68 -43.00
C GLN A 32 -60.71 -26.82 -41.54
N SER A 33 -61.13 -27.89 -40.86
CA SER A 33 -60.70 -28.17 -39.49
C SER A 33 -59.20 -28.42 -39.41
N VAL A 34 -58.63 -29.24 -40.32
CA VAL A 34 -57.18 -29.48 -40.38
C VAL A 34 -56.40 -28.19 -40.68
N LEU A 35 -56.92 -27.33 -41.57
CA LEU A 35 -56.31 -26.02 -41.84
C LEU A 35 -56.32 -25.12 -40.60
N ILE A 36 -57.39 -25.12 -39.80
CA ILE A 36 -57.47 -24.37 -38.54
C ILE A 36 -56.43 -24.88 -37.54
N TYR A 37 -56.28 -26.20 -37.39
CA TYR A 37 -55.22 -26.78 -36.54
C TYR A 37 -53.82 -26.42 -37.03
N LEU A 38 -53.58 -26.40 -38.35
CA LEU A 38 -52.29 -26.02 -38.93
C LEU A 38 -51.99 -24.53 -38.70
N VAL A 39 -53.00 -23.65 -38.82
CA VAL A 39 -52.87 -22.22 -38.50
C VAL A 39 -52.63 -21.98 -37.02
N ILE A 40 -53.31 -22.71 -36.13
CA ILE A 40 -53.07 -22.64 -34.68
C ILE A 40 -51.68 -23.17 -34.34
N LEU A 41 -51.23 -24.26 -34.97
CA LEU A 41 -49.89 -24.81 -34.80
C LEU A 41 -48.81 -23.83 -35.30
N PHE A 42 -49.04 -23.16 -36.43
CA PHE A 42 -48.16 -22.13 -36.96
C PHE A 42 -48.14 -20.89 -36.07
N ALA A 43 -49.30 -20.44 -35.58
CA ALA A 43 -49.40 -19.33 -34.63
C ALA A 43 -48.74 -19.68 -33.29
N ALA A 44 -48.89 -20.91 -32.80
CA ALA A 44 -48.22 -21.41 -31.61
C ALA A 44 -46.70 -21.47 -31.82
N ALA A 45 -46.22 -21.95 -32.97
CA ALA A 45 -44.80 -21.93 -33.32
C ALA A 45 -44.25 -20.50 -33.43
N PHE A 46 -45.03 -19.57 -33.98
CA PHE A 46 -44.67 -18.15 -34.07
C PHE A 46 -44.64 -17.49 -32.69
N LEU A 47 -45.59 -17.83 -31.81
CA LEU A 47 -45.59 -17.41 -30.41
C LEU A 47 -44.41 -18.00 -29.65
N LEU A 48 -44.05 -19.26 -29.88
CA LEU A 48 -42.87 -19.89 -29.28
C LEU A 48 -41.57 -19.25 -29.81
N MET A 49 -41.49 -18.95 -31.11
CA MET A 49 -40.38 -18.17 -31.67
C MET A 49 -40.33 -16.76 -31.09
N ALA A 50 -41.47 -16.08 -30.94
CA ALA A 50 -41.54 -14.74 -30.35
C ALA A 50 -41.12 -14.77 -28.88
N LEU A 51 -41.60 -15.73 -28.08
CA LEU A 51 -41.20 -15.93 -26.70
C LEU A 51 -39.71 -16.28 -26.58
N SER A 52 -39.20 -17.17 -27.44
CA SER A 52 -37.77 -17.49 -27.52
C SER A 52 -36.95 -16.26 -27.93
N TYR A 53 -37.46 -15.41 -28.83
CA TYR A 53 -36.81 -14.17 -29.25
C TYR A 53 -36.84 -13.11 -28.15
N PHE A 54 -37.92 -13.00 -27.37
CA PHE A 54 -38.00 -12.10 -26.21
C PHE A 54 -37.08 -12.57 -25.08
N MET A 55 -37.04 -13.88 -24.80
CA MET A 55 -36.07 -14.47 -23.89
C MET A 55 -34.66 -14.23 -24.42
N GLN A 56 -34.39 -14.46 -25.69
CA GLN A 56 -33.06 -14.26 -26.26
C GLN A 56 -32.66 -12.78 -26.33
N ARG A 57 -33.58 -11.81 -26.48
CA ARG A 57 -33.25 -10.37 -26.32
C ARG A 57 -32.86 -10.04 -24.87
N ARG A 58 -33.67 -10.46 -23.88
CA ARG A 58 -33.34 -10.25 -22.47
C ARG A 58 -32.11 -11.04 -22.00
N THR A 59 -31.91 -12.24 -22.51
CA THR A 59 -30.77 -13.11 -22.19
C THR A 59 -29.51 -12.68 -22.95
N SER A 60 -29.61 -12.15 -24.17
CA SER A 60 -28.44 -11.58 -24.87
C SER A 60 -27.97 -10.29 -24.21
N ASP A 61 -28.89 -9.42 -23.76
CA ASP A 61 -28.54 -8.25 -22.95
C ASP A 61 -27.97 -8.69 -21.59
N ALA A 62 -28.61 -9.61 -20.86
CA ALA A 62 -28.14 -10.05 -19.55
C ALA A 62 -26.84 -10.88 -19.57
N THR A 63 -26.58 -11.65 -20.63
CA THR A 63 -25.30 -12.39 -20.77
C THR A 63 -24.16 -11.48 -21.21
N ILE A 64 -24.41 -10.50 -22.09
CA ILE A 64 -23.41 -9.49 -22.45
C ILE A 64 -23.15 -8.52 -21.30
N GLU A 65 -24.17 -8.16 -20.53
CA GLU A 65 -24.08 -7.30 -19.34
C GLU A 65 -23.39 -8.03 -18.18
N GLY A 66 -23.72 -9.31 -17.94
CA GLY A 66 -23.01 -10.16 -16.98
C GLY A 66 -21.57 -10.49 -17.38
N LEU A 67 -21.27 -10.66 -18.68
CA LEU A 67 -19.88 -10.74 -19.16
C LEU A 67 -19.16 -9.39 -19.04
N ARG A 68 -19.82 -8.25 -19.30
CA ARG A 68 -19.23 -6.92 -19.11
C ARG A 68 -18.96 -6.63 -17.64
N GLU A 69 -19.87 -7.00 -16.76
CA GLU A 69 -19.72 -6.87 -15.31
C GLU A 69 -18.63 -7.82 -14.80
N SER A 70 -18.55 -9.05 -15.32
CA SER A 70 -17.46 -9.99 -15.03
C SER A 70 -16.11 -9.47 -15.54
N VAL A 71 -16.03 -8.91 -16.75
CA VAL A 71 -14.81 -8.34 -17.33
C VAL A 71 -14.42 -7.06 -16.58
N SER A 72 -15.39 -6.21 -16.21
CA SER A 72 -15.18 -5.00 -15.41
C SER A 72 -14.78 -5.33 -13.98
N ALA A 73 -15.33 -6.38 -13.37
CA ALA A 73 -14.93 -6.86 -12.05
C ALA A 73 -13.54 -7.48 -12.09
N MET A 74 -13.19 -8.21 -13.15
CA MET A 74 -11.82 -8.69 -13.38
C MET A 74 -10.84 -7.54 -13.59
N GLN A 75 -11.17 -6.54 -14.42
CA GLN A 75 -10.35 -5.34 -14.60
C GLN A 75 -10.18 -4.59 -13.28
N SER A 76 -11.25 -4.44 -12.49
CA SER A 76 -11.19 -3.79 -11.18
C SER A 76 -10.32 -4.56 -10.19
N VAL A 77 -10.36 -5.90 -10.22
CA VAL A 77 -9.48 -6.74 -9.41
C VAL A 77 -8.03 -6.62 -9.88
N GLU A 78 -7.77 -6.60 -11.19
CA GLU A 78 -6.43 -6.37 -11.76
C GLU A 78 -5.89 -4.99 -11.36
N ASP A 79 -6.71 -3.94 -11.43
CA ASP A 79 -6.36 -2.59 -11.01
C ASP A 79 -6.06 -2.52 -9.50
N ILE A 80 -6.90 -3.13 -8.66
CA ILE A 80 -6.68 -3.19 -7.20
C ILE A 80 -5.43 -4.00 -6.86
N GLN A 81 -5.14 -5.06 -7.62
CA GLN A 81 -3.96 -5.89 -7.44
C GLN A 81 -2.69 -5.12 -7.85
N ALA A 82 -2.73 -4.40 -8.97
CA ALA A 82 -1.66 -3.52 -9.41
C ALA A 82 -1.42 -2.37 -8.41
N GLU A 83 -2.48 -1.78 -7.86
CA GLU A 83 -2.37 -0.76 -6.82
C GLU A 83 -1.76 -1.33 -5.54
N ASN A 84 -2.17 -2.53 -5.12
CA ASN A 84 -1.58 -3.22 -3.98
C ASN A 84 -0.09 -3.52 -4.19
N GLU A 85 0.30 -3.95 -5.38
CA GLU A 85 1.71 -4.18 -5.72
C GLU A 85 2.51 -2.87 -5.69
N SER A 86 1.97 -1.79 -6.25
CA SER A 86 2.56 -0.45 -6.19
C SER A 86 2.70 0.05 -4.76
N LEU A 87 1.66 -0.11 -3.92
CA LEU A 87 1.70 0.28 -2.51
C LEU A 87 2.73 -0.54 -1.73
N LYS A 88 2.82 -1.86 -1.97
CA LYS A 88 3.86 -2.70 -1.37
C LYS A 88 5.26 -2.27 -1.79
N GLN A 89 5.45 -1.90 -3.05
CA GLN A 89 6.73 -1.38 -3.53
C GLN A 89 7.08 -0.07 -2.81
N GLN A 90 6.13 0.87 -2.73
CA GLN A 90 6.34 2.13 -2.00
C GLN A 90 6.65 1.91 -0.53
N VAL A 91 5.97 0.98 0.14
CA VAL A 91 6.28 0.62 1.54
C VAL A 91 7.70 0.07 1.65
N THR A 92 8.11 -0.79 0.73
CA THR A 92 9.47 -1.37 0.71
C THR A 92 10.54 -0.30 0.45
N ASP A 93 10.27 0.62 -0.48
CA ASP A 93 11.16 1.74 -0.80
C ASP A 93 11.27 2.70 0.39
N LEU A 94 10.15 3.04 1.03
CA LEU A 94 10.13 3.88 2.24
C LEU A 94 10.85 3.21 3.41
N GLN A 95 10.65 1.90 3.62
CA GLN A 95 11.40 1.13 4.63
C GLN A 95 12.89 1.14 4.35
N THR A 96 13.28 1.00 3.08
CA THR A 96 14.69 1.05 2.67
C THR A 96 15.28 2.42 2.94
N GLN A 97 14.59 3.50 2.56
CA GLN A 97 15.01 4.88 2.83
C GLN A 97 15.13 5.15 4.32
N LEU A 98 14.18 4.70 5.12
CA LEU A 98 14.21 4.84 6.58
C LEU A 98 15.44 4.13 7.16
N SER A 99 15.71 2.88 6.73
CA SER A 99 16.90 2.14 7.17
C SER A 99 18.23 2.78 6.74
N GLN A 100 18.23 3.51 5.61
CA GLN A 100 19.42 4.24 5.14
C GLN A 100 19.62 5.50 5.99
N ALA A 101 18.54 6.26 6.20
CA ALA A 101 18.58 7.46 7.04
C ALA A 101 18.96 7.15 8.50
N GLU A 102 18.49 6.02 9.06
CA GLU A 102 18.90 5.57 10.39
C GLU A 102 20.41 5.26 10.45
N ARG A 103 20.95 4.58 9.44
CA ARG A 103 22.39 4.30 9.34
C ARG A 103 23.22 5.57 9.20
N GLU A 104 22.78 6.53 8.40
CA GLU A 104 23.44 7.83 8.28
C GLU A 104 23.40 8.61 9.59
N LEU A 105 22.28 8.56 10.32
CA LEU A 105 22.19 9.19 11.65
C LEU A 105 23.14 8.54 12.65
N GLU A 106 23.26 7.22 12.66
CA GLU A 106 24.19 6.51 13.53
C GLU A 106 25.65 6.86 13.20
N ASP A 107 26.00 6.91 11.92
CA ASP A 107 27.34 7.32 11.47
C ASP A 107 27.66 8.77 11.89
N LEU A 108 26.73 9.70 11.65
CA LEU A 108 26.87 11.10 12.08
C LEU A 108 26.95 11.25 13.61
N GLN A 109 26.22 10.42 14.36
CA GLN A 109 26.32 10.40 15.82
C GLN A 109 27.70 9.92 16.27
N SER A 110 28.18 8.81 15.71
CA SER A 110 29.51 8.28 16.03
C SER A 110 30.62 9.29 15.70
N GLN A 111 30.50 9.98 14.57
CA GLN A 111 31.44 11.02 14.16
C GLN A 111 31.39 12.20 15.13
N ARG A 112 30.19 12.64 15.56
CA ARG A 112 30.05 13.71 16.56
C ARG A 112 30.67 13.31 17.89
N GLU A 113 30.43 12.09 18.37
CA GLU A 113 31.01 11.59 19.61
C GLU A 113 32.55 11.54 19.52
N HIS A 114 33.09 11.05 18.41
CA HIS A 114 34.52 11.04 18.16
C HIS A 114 35.11 12.46 18.16
N LEU A 115 34.49 13.41 17.46
CA LEU A 115 34.91 14.81 17.45
C LEU A 115 34.83 15.44 18.86
N THR A 116 33.80 15.12 19.62
CA THR A 116 33.62 15.62 21.00
C THR A 116 34.73 15.09 21.90
N MET A 117 35.02 13.78 21.83
CA MET A 117 36.13 13.16 22.57
C MET A 117 37.47 13.79 22.21
N GLN A 118 37.72 14.02 20.91
CA GLN A 118 38.94 14.67 20.44
C GLN A 118 39.06 16.11 20.95
N GLN A 119 37.97 16.88 20.95
CA GLN A 119 37.94 18.23 21.51
C GLN A 119 38.20 18.23 23.01
N GLU A 120 37.59 17.32 23.76
CA GLU A 120 37.85 17.19 25.20
C GLU A 120 39.32 16.86 25.48
N GLN A 121 39.92 15.95 24.69
CA GLN A 121 41.33 15.61 24.80
C GLN A 121 42.23 16.80 24.47
N LEU A 122 41.90 17.58 23.44
CA LEU A 122 42.60 18.82 23.10
C LEU A 122 42.53 19.84 24.26
N ILE A 123 41.35 20.07 24.82
CA ILE A 123 41.18 21.00 25.95
C ILE A 123 42.02 20.56 27.15
N ARG A 124 42.01 19.27 27.49
CA ARG A 124 42.81 18.72 28.59
C ARG A 124 44.31 18.83 28.33
N ALA A 125 44.74 18.51 27.10
CA ALA A 125 46.14 18.65 26.68
C ALA A 125 46.60 20.12 26.77
N MET A 126 45.75 21.05 26.31
CA MET A 126 46.04 22.47 26.38
C MET A 126 46.11 23.00 27.82
N ASP A 127 45.20 22.58 28.69
CA ASP A 127 45.21 22.98 30.11
C ASP A 127 46.50 22.51 30.81
N LEU A 128 46.89 21.25 30.63
CA LEU A 128 48.14 20.72 31.15
C LEU A 128 49.36 21.44 30.58
N PHE A 129 49.37 21.72 29.27
CA PHE A 129 50.44 22.49 28.65
C PHE A 129 50.63 23.87 29.29
N TRP A 130 49.54 24.59 29.54
CA TRP A 130 49.62 25.90 30.19
C TRP A 130 50.13 25.80 31.63
N GLN A 131 49.76 24.77 32.38
CA GLN A 131 50.30 24.52 33.72
C GLN A 131 51.82 24.25 33.68
N ILE A 132 52.29 23.53 32.65
CA ILE A 132 53.72 23.24 32.44
C ILE A 132 54.49 24.52 32.09
N ASP A 133 53.99 25.34 31.15
CA ASP A 133 54.64 26.61 30.76
C ASP A 133 54.67 27.58 31.96
N GLU A 134 53.59 27.69 32.72
CA GLU A 134 53.56 28.51 33.95
C GLU A 134 54.57 28.02 35.00
N ALA A 135 54.65 26.71 35.23
CA ALA A 135 55.62 26.13 36.16
C ALA A 135 57.07 26.37 35.70
N TYR A 136 57.33 26.29 34.40
CA TYR A 136 58.64 26.51 33.79
C TYR A 136 59.09 27.96 33.93
N VAL A 137 58.22 28.92 33.56
CA VAL A 137 58.50 30.37 33.69
C VAL A 137 58.75 30.76 35.16
N ARG A 138 58.12 30.06 36.11
CA ARG A 138 58.33 30.24 37.55
C ARG A 138 59.54 29.49 38.11
N GLY A 139 60.29 28.76 37.29
CA GLY A 139 61.50 28.02 37.68
C GLY A 139 61.24 26.76 38.53
N ARG A 140 60.01 26.22 38.53
CA ARG A 140 59.64 25.04 39.33
C ARG A 140 59.84 23.74 38.56
N TYR A 141 61.10 23.42 38.26
CA TYR A 141 61.46 22.28 37.41
C TYR A 141 61.00 20.91 37.93
N SER A 142 60.93 20.71 39.25
CA SER A 142 60.40 19.46 39.83
C SER A 142 58.92 19.25 39.51
N LEU A 143 58.11 20.31 39.59
CA LEU A 143 56.70 20.28 39.24
C LEU A 143 56.51 20.06 37.73
N CYS A 144 57.33 20.70 36.89
CA CYS A 144 57.31 20.47 35.44
C CYS A 144 57.52 19.00 35.09
N ARG A 145 58.49 18.31 35.71
CA ARG A 145 58.76 16.89 35.46
C ARG A 145 57.56 16.01 35.79
N THR A 146 56.88 16.27 36.92
CA THR A 146 55.67 15.51 37.30
C THR A 146 54.51 15.77 36.33
N LEU A 147 54.32 17.01 35.89
CA LEU A 147 53.27 17.35 34.91
C LEU A 147 53.57 16.77 33.52
N ILE A 148 54.84 16.72 33.12
CA ILE A 148 55.29 16.06 31.88
C ILE A 148 54.97 14.55 31.94
N GLN A 149 55.28 13.88 33.06
CA GLN A 149 54.91 12.47 33.25
C GLN A 149 53.41 12.27 33.14
N GLN A 150 52.59 13.14 33.75
CA GLN A 150 51.14 13.08 33.64
C GLN A 150 50.63 13.28 32.19
N MET A 151 51.37 14.02 31.36
CA MET A 151 51.03 14.25 29.96
C MET A 151 51.44 13.08 29.04
N GLU A 152 52.52 12.38 29.39
CA GLU A 152 53.01 11.17 28.72
C GLU A 152 52.31 9.90 29.22
N ASP A 153 51.66 9.95 30.39
CA ASP A 153 50.92 8.85 30.99
C ASP A 153 49.80 8.38 30.04
N SER A 154 50.11 7.32 29.31
CA SER A 154 49.25 6.70 28.29
C SER A 154 48.19 5.77 28.90
N THR A 155 47.94 5.88 30.22
CA THR A 155 46.95 5.04 30.93
C THR A 155 45.51 5.31 30.48
N ALA A 156 45.26 6.42 29.79
CA ALA A 156 43.98 6.76 29.19
C ALA A 156 43.92 6.56 27.65
N GLY A 157 44.94 5.91 27.04
CA GLY A 157 45.04 5.73 25.59
C GLY A 157 46.26 6.45 25.01
N SER A 158 46.09 7.21 23.92
CA SER A 158 47.17 8.01 23.32
C SER A 158 47.71 9.06 24.29
N SER A 159 48.99 9.37 24.18
CA SER A 159 49.62 10.42 24.99
C SER A 159 48.91 11.76 24.77
N LEU A 160 48.64 12.53 25.83
CA LEU A 160 47.95 13.83 25.69
C LEU A 160 48.74 14.82 24.83
N ARG A 161 50.05 14.58 24.70
CA ARG A 161 50.97 15.28 23.81
C ARG A 161 50.56 15.24 22.34
N GLU A 162 50.00 14.13 21.86
CA GLU A 162 49.61 13.99 20.45
C GLU A 162 48.41 14.87 20.08
N TYR A 163 47.63 15.32 21.07
CA TYR A 163 46.48 16.20 20.85
C TYR A 163 46.83 17.68 20.91
N LEU A 164 48.11 18.03 21.13
CA LEU A 164 48.55 19.42 21.09
C LEU A 164 48.55 19.96 19.66
N PRO A 165 48.04 21.18 19.44
CA PRO A 165 48.12 21.82 18.14
C PRO A 165 49.58 22.00 17.68
N THR A 166 49.87 21.54 16.47
CA THR A 166 51.16 21.70 15.78
C THR A 166 51.19 22.92 14.87
N GLU A 167 50.04 23.52 14.58
CA GLU A 167 49.94 24.72 13.74
C GLU A 167 49.80 25.98 14.60
N SER A 168 50.61 26.99 14.30
CA SER A 168 50.42 28.34 14.81
C SER A 168 49.42 29.07 13.91
N THR A 169 48.20 29.30 14.39
CA THR A 169 47.16 30.01 13.63
C THR A 169 47.41 31.52 13.56
N THR A 170 48.42 32.01 14.27
CA THR A 170 48.83 33.41 14.29
C THR A 170 50.14 33.56 13.54
N ASP A 171 50.13 34.33 12.45
CA ASP A 171 51.28 34.75 11.63
C ASP A 171 52.21 35.72 12.40
N THR A 172 52.60 35.31 13.60
CA THR A 172 53.31 36.12 14.60
C THR A 172 54.64 35.48 15.00
N ASP A 173 55.13 34.51 14.21
CA ASP A 173 56.38 33.79 14.46
C ASP A 173 56.45 33.12 15.85
N ARG A 174 55.27 32.88 16.45
CA ARG A 174 55.13 32.30 17.78
C ARG A 174 55.08 30.78 17.65
N TYR A 175 55.94 30.09 18.42
CA TYR A 175 55.98 28.64 18.51
C TYR A 175 54.57 28.04 18.69
N ALA A 176 54.28 26.95 17.97
CA ALA A 176 53.08 26.19 18.22
C ALA A 176 53.13 25.61 19.65
N PRO A 177 51.98 25.38 20.31
CA PRO A 177 51.96 24.75 21.64
C PRO A 177 52.77 23.45 21.72
N ALA A 178 52.73 22.63 20.66
CA ALA A 178 53.54 21.42 20.57
C ALA A 178 55.07 21.70 20.54
N ASP A 179 55.52 22.69 19.76
CA ASP A 179 56.94 23.07 19.66
C ASP A 179 57.46 23.64 20.97
N ARG A 180 56.65 24.51 21.60
CA ARG A 180 56.96 25.10 22.90
C ARG A 180 57.06 24.04 23.99
N TYR A 181 56.17 23.04 23.95
CA TYR A 181 56.24 21.92 24.87
C TYR A 181 57.55 21.13 24.69
N GLN A 182 57.96 20.88 23.43
CA GLN A 182 59.21 20.17 23.14
C GLN A 182 60.43 20.95 23.66
N GLU A 183 60.47 22.27 23.51
CA GLU A 183 61.52 23.12 24.07
C GLU A 183 61.63 22.97 25.60
N ILE A 184 60.49 23.02 26.29
CA ILE A 184 60.45 22.86 27.75
C ILE A 184 60.87 21.44 28.14
N TYR A 185 60.44 20.42 27.39
CA TYR A 185 60.82 19.04 27.61
C TYR A 185 62.34 18.87 27.55
N ASP A 186 62.98 19.39 26.50
CA ASP A 186 64.43 19.30 26.28
C ASP A 186 65.23 20.11 27.31
N ALA A 187 64.65 21.18 27.86
CA ALA A 187 65.30 22.01 28.88
C ALA A 187 65.21 21.44 30.30
N VAL A 188 64.19 20.61 30.58
CA VAL A 188 63.87 20.13 31.93
C VAL A 188 64.26 18.66 32.16
N THR A 189 64.34 17.87 31.10
CA THR A 189 64.74 16.46 31.11
C THR A 189 66.26 16.33 31.11
#